data_AF-A0A831JQM9-F1
#
_entry.id   AF-A0A831JQM9-F1
#
_cell.length_a   1.000
_cell.length_b   1.000
_cell.length_c   1.000
_cell.angle_alpha   90.00
_cell.angle_beta   90.00
_cell.angle_gamma   90.00
#
_symmetry.space_group_name_H-M   'P 1'
#
loop_
_entity.id
_entity.type
_entity.pdbx_description
1 polymer ?
#
loop_
_entity_poly.entity_id
_entity_poly.type
_entity_poly.pdbx_seq_one_letter_code
_entity_poly.pdbx_strand_id
1 'polypeptide(L)'
;MAKTRKNLSSHHIIPRSRVREDGGRKNDDIEFIMSEFNEFRWTVRSHRAWHALFQNLTLFEVWDIIDYVHGVIFCEKPHDNVAQLWLAGATQRNIYNRKNRNISVKKLRERWTECFDSDDIVAAKTLMGKMMLVMIFGARVRRPTFYLDTNYVEAAINGHSRGVHEWRVRAFDILFGKNRGTSYVKKKIAKLLNHSSSLQ
;
A
#
# COMPACT_ATOMS: atom_id res chain seq x y z
N MET A 1 30.46 13.14 4.31
CA MET A 1 29.54 12.60 3.27
C MET A 1 28.19 13.28 3.40
N ALA A 2 27.81 14.10 2.42
CA ALA A 2 26.49 14.74 2.41
C ALA A 2 25.41 13.66 2.17
N LYS A 3 24.50 13.46 3.12
CA LYS A 3 23.29 12.66 2.91
C LYS A 3 22.44 13.38 1.86
N THR A 4 22.46 12.93 0.62
CA THR A 4 21.54 13.41 -0.42
C THR A 4 20.14 13.25 0.13
N ARG A 5 19.45 14.37 0.42
CA ARG A 5 18.05 14.34 0.86
C ARG A 5 17.27 13.68 -0.27
N LYS A 6 16.76 12.47 -0.03
CA LYS A 6 15.88 11.81 -0.99
C LYS A 6 14.61 12.66 -1.12
N ASN A 7 14.25 13.03 -2.34
CA ASN A 7 12.99 13.72 -2.59
C ASN A 7 11.84 12.75 -2.30
N LEU A 8 11.12 13.04 -1.21
CA LEU A 8 9.97 12.26 -0.76
C LEU A 8 8.67 12.89 -1.29
N SER A 9 7.71 12.02 -1.61
CA SER A 9 6.35 12.36 -2.03
C SER A 9 5.37 11.65 -1.09
N SER A 10 4.22 12.29 -0.83
CA SER A 10 3.13 11.64 -0.09
C SER A 10 2.27 10.84 -1.07
N HIS A 11 2.12 9.55 -0.78
CA HIS A 11 1.25 8.63 -1.48
C HIS A 11 -0.04 8.45 -0.68
N HIS A 12 -1.18 8.66 -1.33
CA HIS A 12 -2.49 8.38 -0.72
C HIS A 12 -2.83 6.91 -0.91
N ILE A 13 -2.89 6.17 0.20
CA ILE A 13 -3.09 4.72 0.22
C ILE A 13 -4.47 4.34 -0.37
N ILE A 14 -5.48 5.15 -0.03
CA ILE A 14 -6.79 5.21 -0.67
C ILE A 14 -6.79 6.46 -1.58
N PRO A 15 -6.86 6.28 -2.91
CA PRO A 15 -6.85 7.41 -3.84
C PRO A 15 -8.06 8.33 -3.62
N ARG A 16 -7.84 9.65 -3.68
CA ARG A 16 -8.90 10.66 -3.53
C ARG A 16 -10.04 10.51 -4.55
N SER A 17 -9.76 9.94 -5.72
CA SER A 17 -10.75 9.66 -6.76
C SER A 17 -11.74 8.54 -6.41
N ARG A 18 -11.48 7.78 -5.33
CA ARG A 18 -12.39 6.73 -4.85
C ARG A 18 -13.43 7.26 -3.87
N VAL A 19 -13.37 8.55 -3.54
CA VAL A 19 -14.46 9.27 -2.86
C VAL A 19 -15.61 9.43 -3.84
N ARG A 20 -16.78 8.90 -3.48
CA ARG A 20 -18.02 9.04 -4.25
C ARG A 20 -18.36 10.52 -4.47
N GLU A 21 -18.39 10.96 -5.73
CA GLU A 21 -18.81 12.31 -6.14
C GLU A 21 -20.34 12.48 -6.11
N ASP A 22 -21.12 11.39 -6.03
CA ASP A 22 -22.57 11.35 -6.20
C ASP A 22 -23.37 11.60 -4.90
N GLY A 23 -22.96 12.61 -4.11
CA GLY A 23 -23.83 13.23 -3.11
C GLY A 23 -24.06 12.46 -1.79
N GLY A 24 -23.52 11.26 -1.65
CA GLY A 24 -23.64 10.43 -0.45
C GLY A 24 -22.38 10.39 0.43
N ARG A 25 -21.79 11.54 0.76
CA ARG A 25 -20.64 11.59 1.68
C ARG A 25 -21.04 11.00 3.03
N LYS A 26 -20.36 9.96 3.51
CA LYS A 26 -20.15 9.82 4.95
C LYS A 26 -19.01 10.76 5.31
N ASN A 27 -19.22 11.65 6.29
CA ASN A 27 -18.18 12.60 6.73
C ASN A 27 -16.87 11.88 7.09
N ASP A 28 -17.00 10.67 7.63
CA ASP A 28 -15.92 9.79 8.05
C ASP A 28 -14.95 9.41 6.91
N ASP A 29 -15.45 9.21 5.68
CA ASP A 29 -14.61 8.85 4.51
C ASP A 29 -13.68 10.00 4.12
N ILE A 30 -14.19 11.23 4.15
CA ILE A 30 -13.41 12.43 3.85
C ILE A 30 -12.39 12.69 4.95
N GLU A 31 -12.81 12.55 6.22
CA GLU A 31 -11.92 12.72 7.36
C GLU A 31 -10.74 11.75 7.28
N PHE A 32 -10.98 10.46 7.01
CA PHE A 32 -9.91 9.49 6.86
C PHE A 32 -9.00 9.82 5.67
N ILE A 33 -9.57 10.16 4.51
CA ILE A 33 -8.78 10.36 3.29
C ILE A 33 -7.84 11.56 3.40
N MET A 34 -8.25 12.58 4.16
CA MET A 34 -7.43 13.76 4.47
C MET A 34 -6.53 13.56 5.69
N SER A 35 -6.67 12.44 6.41
CA SER A 35 -5.88 12.17 7.62
C SER A 35 -4.49 11.61 7.32
N GLU A 36 -3.60 11.71 8.30
CA GLU A 36 -2.26 11.11 8.24
C GLU A 36 -2.27 9.58 8.10
N PHE A 37 -3.37 8.91 8.46
CA PHE A 37 -3.53 7.46 8.30
C PHE A 37 -3.67 7.05 6.83
N ASN A 38 -3.98 7.99 5.93
CA ASN A 38 -4.03 7.73 4.50
C ASN A 38 -2.72 8.14 3.77
N GLU A 39 -1.71 8.65 4.48
CA GLU A 39 -0.50 9.20 3.87
C GLU A 39 0.75 8.34 4.11
N PHE A 40 1.23 7.67 3.06
CA PHE A 40 2.52 6.96 3.06
C PHE A 40 3.61 7.82 2.40
N ARG A 41 4.76 8.01 3.06
CA ARG A 41 5.89 8.74 2.48
C ARG A 41 6.81 7.81 1.72
N TRP A 42 7.16 8.20 0.50
CA TRP A 42 7.97 7.38 -0.39
C TRP A 42 8.86 8.23 -1.30
N THR A 43 9.87 7.64 -1.92
CA THR A 43 10.67 8.37 -2.91
C THR A 43 9.81 8.71 -4.13
N VAL A 44 10.06 9.86 -4.76
CA VAL A 44 9.33 10.26 -5.99
C VAL A 44 9.43 9.19 -7.08
N ARG A 45 10.58 8.51 -7.21
CA ARG A 45 10.79 7.45 -8.20
C ARG A 45 9.86 6.28 -7.97
N SER A 46 9.87 5.73 -6.76
CA SER A 46 9.04 4.58 -6.41
C SER A 46 7.55 4.91 -6.42
N HIS A 47 7.19 6.13 -5.98
CA HIS A 47 5.81 6.60 -6.06
C HIS A 47 5.29 6.67 -7.50
N ARG A 48 6.10 7.16 -8.44
CA ARG A 48 5.75 7.15 -9.87
C ARG A 48 5.64 5.74 -10.42
N ALA A 49 6.53 4.84 -10.00
CA ALA A 49 6.52 3.44 -10.43
C ALA A 49 5.27 2.70 -9.93
N TRP A 50 4.86 2.91 -8.68
CA TRP A 50 3.59 2.43 -8.14
C TRP A 50 2.40 2.86 -9.01
N HIS A 51 2.32 4.15 -9.34
CA HIS A 51 1.24 4.65 -10.19
C HIS A 51 1.31 4.15 -11.64
N ALA A 52 2.48 3.77 -12.14
CA ALA A 52 2.60 3.13 -13.45
C ALA A 52 2.07 1.69 -13.44
N LEU A 53 2.16 0.98 -12.31
CA LEU A 53 1.71 -0.40 -12.14
C LEU A 53 0.25 -0.52 -11.69
N PHE A 54 -0.22 0.37 -10.81
CA PHE A 54 -1.45 0.20 -10.04
C PHE A 54 -2.32 1.47 -10.03
N GLN A 55 -2.33 2.20 -11.15
CA GLN A 55 -3.00 3.50 -11.21
C GLN A 55 -4.46 3.44 -10.71
N ASN A 56 -4.79 4.31 -9.75
CA ASN A 56 -6.12 4.47 -9.15
C ASN A 56 -6.66 3.23 -8.42
N LEU A 57 -5.86 2.19 -8.21
CA LEU A 57 -6.21 1.10 -7.31
C LEU A 57 -5.95 1.52 -5.86
N THR A 58 -6.86 1.11 -4.97
CA THR A 58 -6.63 1.16 -3.53
C THR A 58 -5.58 0.12 -3.13
N LEU A 59 -4.92 0.32 -1.99
CA LEU A 59 -3.99 -0.68 -1.45
C LEU A 59 -4.60 -2.09 -1.35
N PHE A 60 -5.89 -2.18 -1.02
CA PHE A 60 -6.57 -3.46 -0.88
C PHE A 60 -6.81 -4.16 -2.22
N GLU A 61 -7.19 -3.41 -3.26
CA GLU A 61 -7.32 -3.97 -4.60
C GLU A 61 -5.98 -4.47 -5.12
N VAL A 62 -4.90 -3.73 -4.86
CA VAL A 62 -3.55 -4.20 -5.17
C VAL A 62 -3.23 -5.46 -4.37
N TRP A 63 -3.61 -5.51 -3.09
CA TRP A 63 -3.32 -6.66 -2.22
C TRP A 63 -3.97 -7.94 -2.73
N ASP A 64 -5.21 -7.83 -3.20
CA ASP A 64 -5.99 -8.96 -3.69
C ASP A 64 -5.45 -9.52 -5.02
N ILE A 65 -4.67 -8.73 -5.79
CA ILE A 65 -4.18 -9.10 -7.14
C ILE A 65 -2.66 -9.16 -7.28
N ILE A 66 -1.89 -8.87 -6.23
CA ILE A 66 -0.43 -8.68 -6.34
C ILE A 66 0.31 -9.94 -6.81
N ASP A 67 -0.13 -11.13 -6.39
CA ASP A 67 0.46 -12.41 -6.83
C ASP A 67 0.20 -12.65 -8.32
N TYR A 68 -1.01 -12.31 -8.80
CA TYR A 68 -1.34 -12.39 -10.23
C TYR A 68 -0.48 -11.43 -11.05
N VAL A 69 -0.37 -10.16 -10.64
CA VAL A 69 0.44 -9.17 -11.35
C VAL A 69 1.91 -9.58 -11.38
N HIS A 70 2.44 -10.09 -10.27
CA HIS A 70 3.81 -10.64 -10.23
C HIS A 70 3.98 -11.81 -11.18
N GLY A 71 3.03 -12.75 -11.19
CA GLY A 71 3.01 -13.89 -12.10
C GLY A 71 3.08 -13.48 -13.57
N VAL A 72 2.26 -12.50 -14.00
CA VAL A 72 2.28 -11.98 -15.37
C VAL A 72 3.63 -11.34 -15.73
N ILE A 73 4.29 -10.66 -14.78
CA ILE A 73 5.55 -9.95 -15.04
C ILE A 73 6.76 -10.90 -15.06
N PHE A 74 6.78 -11.92 -14.20
CA PHE A 74 7.98 -12.72 -13.93
C PHE A 74 7.85 -14.21 -14.25
N CYS A 75 6.66 -14.80 -14.16
CA CYS A 75 6.48 -16.25 -14.17
C CYS A 75 5.80 -16.80 -15.44
N GLU A 76 4.93 -16.03 -16.08
CA GLU A 76 4.29 -16.44 -17.33
C GLU A 76 5.34 -16.58 -18.46
N LYS A 77 5.06 -17.48 -19.41
CA LYS A 77 5.92 -17.72 -20.59
C LYS A 77 6.34 -16.40 -21.24
N PRO A 78 7.51 -16.33 -21.90
CA PRO A 78 8.04 -15.08 -22.41
C PRO A 78 7.04 -14.42 -23.38
N HIS A 79 6.38 -13.38 -22.88
CA HIS A 79 5.61 -12.43 -23.67
C HIS A 79 6.43 -11.14 -23.71
N ASP A 80 6.77 -10.65 -24.89
CA ASP A 80 7.47 -9.36 -25.00
C ASP A 80 6.62 -8.22 -24.47
N ASN A 81 5.30 -8.33 -24.65
CA ASN A 81 4.33 -7.35 -24.20
C ASN A 81 3.09 -8.00 -23.58
N VAL A 82 2.50 -7.31 -22.61
CA VAL A 82 1.26 -7.73 -21.94
C VAL A 82 0.29 -6.56 -21.82
N ALA A 83 -1.01 -6.86 -21.85
CA ALA A 83 -2.04 -5.89 -21.51
C ALA A 83 -2.20 -5.83 -19.98
N GLN A 84 -2.21 -4.63 -19.40
CA GLN A 84 -2.39 -4.44 -17.95
C GLN A 84 -3.87 -4.58 -17.54
N LEU A 85 -4.44 -5.77 -17.74
CA LEU A 85 -5.86 -6.04 -17.52
C LEU A 85 -6.31 -5.79 -16.08
N TRP A 86 -5.41 -5.89 -15.11
CA TRP A 86 -5.69 -5.60 -13.70
C TRP A 86 -6.06 -4.13 -13.44
N LEU A 87 -5.72 -3.22 -14.34
CA LEU A 87 -6.13 -1.81 -14.23
C LEU A 87 -7.60 -1.59 -14.64
N ALA A 88 -8.26 -2.58 -15.26
CA ALA A 88 -9.63 -2.44 -15.73
C ALA A 88 -10.66 -2.35 -14.58
N GLY A 89 -10.34 -2.81 -13.37
CA GLY A 89 -11.24 -2.74 -12.21
C GLY A 89 -11.35 -1.35 -11.54
N ALA A 90 -10.42 -0.43 -11.82
CA ALA A 90 -10.27 0.80 -11.03
C ALA A 90 -11.32 1.89 -11.32
N THR A 91 -11.97 1.89 -12.49
CA THR A 91 -13.08 2.81 -12.85
C THR A 91 -13.64 2.43 -14.22
N GLN A 92 -14.94 2.14 -14.32
CA GLN A 92 -15.62 1.85 -15.61
C GLN A 92 -15.39 2.93 -16.68
N ARG A 93 -15.13 4.18 -16.28
CA ARG A 93 -14.90 5.32 -17.19
C ARG A 93 -13.54 5.32 -17.92
N ASN A 94 -12.53 4.56 -17.48
CA ASN A 94 -11.19 4.54 -18.12
C ASN A 94 -10.85 3.23 -18.85
N ILE A 95 -11.77 2.28 -18.86
CA ILE A 95 -11.58 0.94 -19.43
C ILE A 95 -11.35 1.02 -20.95
N TYR A 96 -12.07 1.90 -21.66
CA TYR A 96 -12.03 1.95 -23.13
C TYR A 96 -10.73 2.54 -23.71
N ASN A 97 -10.04 3.44 -23.00
CA ASN A 97 -8.80 4.05 -23.50
C ASN A 97 -7.52 3.28 -23.15
N ARG A 98 -7.58 2.33 -22.20
CA ARG A 98 -6.39 1.62 -21.70
C ARG A 98 -6.31 0.14 -22.06
N LYS A 99 -7.45 -0.46 -22.46
CA LYS A 99 -7.53 -1.86 -22.88
C LYS A 99 -6.57 -2.24 -24.04
N ASN A 100 -6.02 -1.27 -24.77
CA ASN A 100 -5.23 -1.52 -25.98
C ASN A 100 -3.73 -1.18 -25.89
N ARG A 101 -3.19 -0.80 -24.72
CA ARG A 101 -1.75 -0.53 -24.61
C ARG A 101 -1.00 -1.74 -24.05
N ASN A 102 -0.60 -2.62 -24.95
CA ASN A 102 0.45 -3.59 -24.70
C ASN A 102 1.70 -2.85 -24.21
N ILE A 103 2.17 -3.21 -23.01
CA ILE A 103 3.39 -2.67 -22.42
C ILE A 103 4.43 -3.77 -22.37
N SER A 104 5.71 -3.41 -22.59
CA SER A 104 6.75 -4.43 -22.55
C SER A 104 6.92 -5.00 -21.14
N VAL A 105 7.10 -6.32 -21.05
CA VAL A 105 7.36 -6.99 -19.77
C VAL A 105 8.65 -6.46 -19.15
N LYS A 106 9.67 -6.15 -19.97
CA LYS A 106 10.90 -5.48 -19.51
C LYS A 106 10.61 -4.19 -18.76
N LYS A 107 9.75 -3.32 -19.31
CA LYS A 107 9.39 -2.05 -18.67
C LYS A 107 8.58 -2.28 -17.39
N LEU A 108 7.72 -3.29 -17.34
CA LEU A 108 7.00 -3.65 -16.12
C LEU A 108 7.94 -4.15 -15.02
N ARG A 109 8.95 -4.96 -15.36
CA ARG A 109 9.99 -5.39 -14.42
C ARG A 109 10.78 -4.21 -13.87
N GLU A 110 11.19 -3.29 -14.74
CA GLU A 110 11.85 -2.04 -14.31
C GLU A 110 10.96 -1.26 -13.34
N ARG A 111 9.67 -1.08 -13.64
CA ARG A 111 8.73 -0.41 -12.71
C ARG A 111 8.54 -1.18 -11.42
N TRP A 112 8.47 -2.50 -11.47
CA TRP A 112 8.33 -3.34 -10.30
C TRP A 112 9.53 -3.15 -9.35
N THR A 113 10.75 -3.26 -9.88
CA THR A 113 11.96 -3.06 -9.08
C THR A 113 12.09 -1.62 -8.59
N GLU A 114 11.73 -0.61 -9.39
CA GLU A 114 11.71 0.79 -8.93
C GLU A 114 10.72 1.05 -7.80
N CYS A 115 9.58 0.36 -7.86
CA CYS A 115 8.54 0.40 -6.85
C CYS A 115 9.05 -0.32 -5.59
N PHE A 116 9.27 -1.62 -5.65
CA PHE A 116 9.47 -2.46 -4.48
C PHE A 116 10.92 -2.63 -4.01
N ASP A 117 11.88 -2.07 -4.75
CA ASP A 117 13.32 -2.24 -4.50
C ASP A 117 13.77 -3.71 -4.55
N SER A 118 13.00 -4.55 -5.27
CA SER A 118 13.18 -6.01 -5.38
C SER A 118 12.28 -6.55 -6.50
N ASP A 119 12.62 -7.72 -7.04
CA ASP A 119 11.77 -8.54 -7.92
C ASP A 119 10.92 -9.57 -7.15
N ASP A 120 11.15 -9.74 -5.85
CA ASP A 120 10.45 -10.71 -5.00
C ASP A 120 9.07 -10.20 -4.57
N ILE A 121 8.07 -11.07 -4.72
CA ILE A 121 6.70 -10.86 -4.23
C ILE A 121 6.66 -10.62 -2.71
N VAL A 122 7.56 -11.23 -1.94
CA VAL A 122 7.64 -11.07 -0.48
C VAL A 122 8.03 -9.63 -0.12
N ALA A 123 8.94 -9.01 -0.88
CA ALA A 123 9.32 -7.61 -0.70
C ALA A 123 8.14 -6.68 -1.00
N ALA A 124 7.39 -6.96 -2.06
CA ALA A 124 6.18 -6.21 -2.41
C ALA A 124 5.10 -6.28 -1.31
N LYS A 125 4.78 -7.49 -0.84
CA LYS A 125 3.84 -7.69 0.28
C LYS A 125 4.32 -7.04 1.57
N THR A 126 5.64 -7.04 1.82
CA THR A 126 6.23 -6.37 2.99
C THR A 126 6.03 -4.85 2.92
N LEU A 127 6.25 -4.23 1.75
CA LEU A 127 5.98 -2.81 1.56
C LEU A 127 4.50 -2.48 1.79
N MET A 128 3.59 -3.27 1.21
CA MET A 128 2.15 -3.08 1.39
C MET A 128 1.75 -3.22 2.85
N GLY A 129 2.36 -4.18 3.56
CA GLY A 129 2.19 -4.30 5.01
C GLY A 129 2.64 -3.06 5.78
N LYS A 130 3.73 -2.39 5.36
CA LYS A 130 4.15 -1.11 5.94
C LYS A 130 3.14 0.02 5.67
N MET A 131 2.53 0.05 4.49
CA MET A 131 1.44 0.99 4.20
C MET A 131 0.22 0.72 5.11
N MET A 132 -0.15 -0.55 5.30
CA MET A 132 -1.22 -0.93 6.24
C MET A 132 -0.87 -0.56 7.69
N LEU A 133 0.39 -0.67 8.11
CA LEU A 133 0.81 -0.19 9.44
C LEU A 133 0.60 1.32 9.60
N VAL A 134 0.91 2.12 8.57
CA VAL A 134 0.62 3.57 8.59
C VAL A 134 -0.89 3.81 8.67
N MET A 135 -1.70 3.02 7.96
CA MET A 135 -3.15 3.11 8.03
C MET A 135 -3.71 2.81 9.43
N ILE A 136 -3.10 1.89 10.16
CA ILE A 136 -3.56 1.51 11.50
C ILE A 136 -3.05 2.50 12.55
N PHE A 137 -1.77 2.86 12.49
CA PHE A 137 -1.06 3.53 13.59
C PHE A 137 -0.64 4.97 13.29
N GLY A 138 -0.85 5.45 12.07
CA GLY A 138 -0.46 6.79 11.60
C GLY A 138 1.04 6.88 11.32
N ALA A 139 1.53 8.10 11.15
CA ALA A 139 2.94 8.36 10.84
C ALA A 139 3.92 7.91 11.96
N ARG A 140 3.42 7.72 13.18
CA ARG A 140 4.21 7.28 14.34
C ARG A 140 4.90 5.93 14.12
N VAL A 141 4.32 5.03 13.32
CA VAL A 141 4.89 3.70 13.04
C VAL A 141 6.21 3.74 12.26
N ARG A 142 6.56 4.90 11.67
CA ARG A 142 7.85 5.11 11.00
C ARG A 142 9.02 5.13 11.97
N ARG A 143 8.78 5.31 13.27
CA ARG A 143 9.82 5.24 14.30
C ARG A 143 10.25 3.79 14.47
N PRO A 144 11.55 3.45 14.35
CA PRO A 144 12.02 2.07 14.48
C PRO A 144 11.65 1.43 15.83
N THR A 145 11.46 2.23 16.87
CA THR A 145 11.11 1.78 18.22
C THR A 145 9.62 1.92 18.53
N PHE A 146 8.77 2.27 17.56
CA PHE A 146 7.33 2.47 17.76
C PHE A 146 6.67 1.31 18.50
N TYR A 147 7.02 0.08 18.13
CA TYR A 147 6.45 -1.11 18.72
C TYR A 147 6.79 -1.27 20.21
N LEU A 148 7.70 -0.48 20.79
CA LEU A 148 8.00 -0.51 22.23
C LEU A 148 6.99 0.31 23.06
N ASP A 149 6.26 1.23 22.44
CA ASP A 149 5.20 2.01 23.09
C ASP A 149 3.94 1.13 23.27
N THR A 150 3.97 0.34 24.33
CA THR A 150 2.93 -0.67 24.62
C THR A 150 1.56 -0.02 24.79
N ASN A 151 1.49 1.13 25.45
CA ASN A 151 0.22 1.85 25.69
C ASN A 151 -0.41 2.30 24.38
N TYR A 152 0.38 2.83 23.44
CA TYR A 152 -0.15 3.24 22.14
C TYR A 152 -0.60 2.05 21.27
N VAL A 153 0.18 0.97 21.28
CA VAL A 153 -0.19 -0.26 20.55
C VAL A 153 -1.50 -0.83 21.11
N GLU A 154 -1.66 -0.90 22.42
CA GLU A 154 -2.89 -1.35 23.07
C GLU A 154 -4.07 -0.43 22.79
N ALA A 155 -3.87 0.89 22.85
CA ALA A 155 -4.91 1.85 22.51
C ALA A 155 -5.39 1.67 21.05
N ALA A 156 -4.50 1.41 20.11
CA ALA A 156 -4.86 1.15 18.71
C ALA A 156 -5.59 -0.19 18.52
N ILE A 157 -5.17 -1.26 19.21
CA ILE A 157 -5.87 -2.57 19.22
C ILE A 157 -7.28 -2.41 19.80
N ASN A 158 -7.41 -1.68 20.90
CA ASN A 158 -8.69 -1.42 21.57
C ASN A 158 -9.59 -0.49 20.74
N GLY A 159 -9.01 0.55 20.14
CA GLY A 159 -9.70 1.46 19.23
C GLY A 159 -10.24 0.76 17.99
N HIS A 160 -9.52 -0.22 17.46
CA HIS A 160 -10.01 -1.10 16.39
C HIS A 160 -11.29 -1.85 16.80
N SER A 161 -11.47 -2.16 18.09
CA SER A 161 -12.68 -2.82 18.62
C SER A 161 -13.84 -1.85 18.89
N ARG A 162 -13.64 -0.53 18.74
CA ARG A 162 -14.60 0.52 19.14
C ARG A 162 -15.05 1.44 18.00
N GLY A 163 -14.90 1.02 16.74
CA GLY A 163 -15.48 1.74 15.58
C GLY A 163 -14.52 2.70 14.86
N VAL A 164 -13.32 2.23 14.50
CA VAL A 164 -12.48 2.93 13.51
C VAL A 164 -13.03 2.74 12.09
N HIS A 165 -12.66 3.67 11.21
CA HIS A 165 -12.98 3.62 9.78
C HIS A 165 -12.72 2.23 9.16
N GLU A 166 -13.60 1.77 8.27
CA GLU A 166 -13.58 0.43 7.68
C GLU A 166 -12.23 0.04 7.03
N TRP A 167 -11.55 0.95 6.35
CA TRP A 167 -10.22 0.71 5.79
C TRP A 167 -9.19 0.38 6.87
N ARG A 168 -9.22 1.06 8.03
CA ARG A 168 -8.33 0.74 9.15
C ARG A 168 -8.64 -0.63 9.73
N VAL A 169 -9.92 -0.98 9.80
CA VAL A 169 -10.37 -2.33 10.22
C VAL A 169 -9.80 -3.38 9.26
N ARG A 170 -10.01 -3.20 7.95
CA ARG A 170 -9.54 -4.14 6.93
C ARG A 170 -8.01 -4.28 6.94
N ALA A 171 -7.27 -3.19 7.07
CA ALA A 171 -5.81 -3.21 7.17
C ALA A 171 -5.35 -3.99 8.41
N PHE A 172 -6.02 -3.81 9.56
CA PHE A 172 -5.73 -4.55 10.78
C PHE A 172 -5.99 -6.05 10.61
N ASP A 173 -7.13 -6.43 10.03
CA ASP A 173 -7.49 -7.83 9.83
C ASP A 173 -6.54 -8.54 8.85
N ILE A 174 -6.12 -7.87 7.77
CA ILE A 174 -5.11 -8.43 6.85
C ILE A 174 -3.78 -8.64 7.59
N LEU A 175 -3.34 -7.65 8.37
CA LEU A 175 -2.05 -7.72 9.03
C LEU A 175 -2.02 -8.62 10.25
N PHE A 176 -3.04 -8.67 11.08
CA PHE A 176 -2.98 -9.35 12.38
C PHE A 176 -3.99 -10.48 12.52
N GLY A 177 -4.96 -10.56 11.61
CA GLY A 177 -6.06 -11.52 11.67
C GLY A 177 -6.87 -11.36 12.96
N LYS A 178 -7.38 -12.49 13.46
CA LYS A 178 -8.14 -12.52 14.73
C LYS A 178 -7.25 -12.36 15.97
N ASN A 179 -5.91 -12.39 15.83
CA ASN A 179 -5.01 -12.30 16.97
C ASN A 179 -4.78 -10.85 17.37
N ARG A 180 -5.41 -10.45 18.49
CA ARG A 180 -5.32 -9.11 19.06
C ARG A 180 -4.39 -9.03 20.28
N GLY A 181 -3.58 -10.06 20.52
CA GLY A 181 -2.64 -10.05 21.63
C GLY A 181 -1.52 -9.03 21.41
N THR A 182 -1.32 -8.10 22.36
CA THR A 182 -0.32 -7.04 22.28
C THR A 182 1.07 -7.56 21.93
N SER A 183 1.50 -8.67 22.55
CA SER A 183 2.79 -9.30 22.26
C SER A 183 2.92 -9.77 20.81
N TYR A 184 1.89 -10.40 20.26
CA TYR A 184 1.84 -10.86 18.87
C TYR A 184 1.92 -9.67 17.90
N VAL A 185 1.09 -8.65 18.13
CA VAL A 185 1.04 -7.43 17.31
C VAL A 185 2.40 -6.73 17.31
N LYS A 186 3.02 -6.52 18.48
CA LYS A 186 4.36 -5.93 18.61
C LYS A 186 5.41 -6.71 17.83
N LYS A 187 5.44 -8.04 17.96
CA LYS A 187 6.39 -8.92 17.23
C LYS A 187 6.23 -8.79 15.72
N LYS A 188 4.99 -8.72 15.22
CA LYS A 188 4.71 -8.60 13.79
C LYS A 188 5.04 -7.22 13.23
N ILE A 189 4.76 -6.15 13.99
CA ILE A 189 5.22 -4.79 13.66
C ILE A 189 6.75 -4.76 13.58
N ALA A 190 7.45 -5.25 14.61
CA ALA A 190 8.92 -5.29 14.63
C ALA A 190 9.48 -6.05 13.41
N LYS A 191 8.89 -7.20 13.05
CA LYS A 191 9.28 -7.95 11.85
C LYS A 191 9.15 -7.10 10.58
N LEU A 192 8.03 -6.43 10.37
CA LEU A 192 7.78 -5.60 9.19
C LEU A 192 8.67 -4.35 9.14
N LEU A 193 8.97 -3.73 10.27
CA LEU A 193 9.83 -2.55 10.35
C LEU A 193 11.32 -2.88 10.18
N ASN A 194 11.76 -4.04 10.68
CA ASN A 194 13.17 -4.45 10.64
C ASN A 194 13.61 -5.02 9.27
N HIS A 195 12.67 -5.33 8.36
CA HIS A 195 13.00 -5.58 6.96
C HIS A 195 13.26 -4.22 6.27
N SER A 196 14.52 -3.75 6.25
CA SER A 196 15.00 -2.55 5.49
C SER A 196 14.60 -2.65 4.00
N SER A 197 14.06 -1.65 3.28
CA SER A 197 14.67 -0.35 2.93
C SER A 197 13.69 0.82 2.71
N SER A 198 12.37 0.64 2.94
CA SER A 198 11.34 1.53 2.36
C SER A 198 10.56 2.47 3.29
N LEU A 199 10.76 2.43 4.61
CA LEU A 199 10.16 3.42 5.53
C LEU A 199 11.18 4.53 5.78
N GLN A 200 11.02 5.65 5.07
CA GLN A 200 11.77 6.89 5.31
C GLN A 200 10.84 8.01 5.70
#